data_AF-A0A3C1L4D0-F1
#
_entry.id   AF-A0A3C1L4D0-F1
#
_cell.length_a   1.000
_cell.length_b   1.000
_cell.length_c   1.000
_cell.angle_alpha   90.00
_cell.angle_beta   90.00
_cell.angle_gamma   90.00
#
_symmetry.space_group_name_H-M   'P 1'
#
loop_
_entity.id
_entity.type
_entity.pdbx_description
1 polymer ?
#
loop_
_entity_poly.entity_id
_entity_poly.type
_entity_poly.pdbx_seq_one_letter_code
_entity_poly.pdbx_strand_id
1 'polypeptide(L)' 'MIAIDTVPSYKTMMNREGVDGPGGLAIVGTEAEVRDQIAELASIGVTDFNAGVFAANPDEVARTNSVLRELA' A
#
# COMPACT_ATOMS: atom_id res chain seq x y z
N MET A 1 10.70 13.16 -4.44
CA MET A 1 9.67 12.66 -3.51
C MET A 1 10.22 12.84 -2.10
N ILE A 2 9.48 13.46 -1.18
CA ILE A 2 9.90 13.61 0.22
C ILE A 2 9.81 12.22 0.87
N ALA A 3 10.83 11.81 1.62
CA ALA A 3 10.83 10.56 2.36
C ALA A 3 9.76 10.66 3.47
N ILE A 4 8.70 9.85 3.38
CA ILE A 4 7.48 10.00 4.19
C ILE A 4 7.73 9.75 5.69
N ASP A 5 8.74 8.97 6.01
CA ASP A 5 9.28 8.70 7.35
C ASP A 5 9.88 9.94 8.05
N THR A 6 10.18 11.00 7.29
CA THR A 6 10.67 12.28 7.84
C THR A 6 9.54 13.22 8.27
N VAL A 7 8.29 12.91 7.93
CA VAL A 7 7.12 13.71 8.34
C VAL A 7 6.70 13.30 9.76
N PRO A 8 6.63 14.23 10.75
CA PRO A 8 6.36 13.89 12.14
C PRO A 8 5.08 13.07 12.39
N SER A 9 4.01 13.34 11.64
CA SER A 9 2.75 12.59 11.74
C SER A 9 2.89 11.14 11.28
N TYR A 10 3.58 10.89 10.17
CA TYR A 10 3.81 9.54 9.65
C TYR A 10 4.76 8.74 10.54
N LYS A 11 5.82 9.38 11.05
CA LYS A 11 6.71 8.75 12.03
C LYS A 11 5.98 8.35 13.32
N THR A 12 5.05 9.18 13.78
CA THR A 12 4.21 8.87 14.95
C THR A 12 3.33 7.64 14.69
N MET A 13 2.72 7.55 13.50
CA MET A 13 1.93 6.37 13.10
C MET A 13 2.81 5.11 13.04
N MET A 14 4.00 5.18 12.43
CA MET A 14 4.92 4.04 12.35
C MET A 14 5.32 3.53 13.74
N ASN A 15 5.67 4.44 14.66
CA ASN A 15 5.98 4.08 16.05
C ASN A 15 4.80 3.42 16.78
N ARG A 16 3.56 3.90 16.51
CA ARG A 16 2.35 3.35 17.12
C ARG A 16 2.07 1.94 16.66
N GLU A 17 2.25 1.67 15.36
CA GLU A 17 2.01 0.36 14.76
C GLU A 17 3.23 -0.58 14.89
N GLY A 18 4.35 -0.11 15.45
CA GLY A 18 5.55 -0.92 15.69
C GLY A 18 6.29 -1.31 14.41
N VAL A 19 6.22 -0.48 13.36
CA VAL A 19 6.85 -0.75 12.07
C VAL A 19 8.08 0.14 11.83
N ASP A 20 9.09 -0.41 11.16
CA ASP A 20 10.37 0.26 10.93
C ASP A 20 10.35 1.26 9.75
N GLY A 21 9.26 1.29 8.99
CA GLY A 21 9.12 2.18 7.84
C GLY A 21 7.80 2.02 7.09
N PRO A 22 7.62 2.78 6.00
CA PRO A 22 6.36 2.82 5.27
C PRO A 22 5.95 1.48 4.66
N GLY A 23 6.91 0.58 4.39
CA GLY A 23 6.61 -0.76 3.90
C GLY A 23 5.76 -1.60 4.87
N GLY A 24 5.87 -1.36 6.18
CA GLY A 24 5.03 -2.05 7.17
C GLY A 24 3.61 -1.49 7.29
N LEU A 25 3.31 -0.36 6.63
CA LEU A 25 1.98 0.26 6.58
C LEU A 25 1.37 0.23 5.18
N ALA A 26 2.14 -0.20 4.18
CA ALA A 26 1.74 -0.22 2.78
C ALA A 26 1.20 -1.60 2.39
N ILE A 27 0.30 -1.63 1.42
CA ILE A 27 -0.11 -2.86 0.75
C ILE A 27 1.02 -3.26 -0.19
N VAL A 28 1.77 -4.28 0.19
CA VAL A 28 2.95 -4.77 -0.55
C VAL A 28 2.96 -6.30 -0.57
N GLY A 29 3.68 -6.86 -1.54
CA GLY A 29 3.83 -8.30 -1.69
C GLY A 29 3.68 -8.75 -3.14
N THR A 30 3.38 -10.03 -3.29
CA THR A 30 2.95 -10.63 -4.55
C THR A 30 1.59 -10.11 -4.98
N GLU A 31 1.24 -10.33 -6.23
CA GLU A 31 -0.06 -9.93 -6.76
C GLU A 31 -1.24 -10.62 -6.03
N ALA A 32 -1.05 -11.83 -5.53
CA ALA A 32 -2.06 -12.53 -4.74
C ALA A 32 -2.24 -11.86 -3.37
N GLU A 33 -1.15 -11.59 -2.66
CA GLU A 33 -1.18 -10.89 -1.37
C GLU A 33 -1.76 -9.49 -1.48
N VAL A 34 -1.50 -8.77 -2.57
CA VAL A 34 -2.11 -7.46 -2.83
C VAL A 34 -3.62 -7.57 -3.03
N ARG A 35 -4.11 -8.59 -3.75
CA ARG A 35 -5.56 -8.83 -3.91
C ARG A 35 -6.21 -9.13 -2.56
N ASP A 36 -5.60 -10.01 -1.77
CA ASP A 36 -6.13 -10.41 -0.46
C ASP A 36 -6.20 -9.22 0.52
N GLN A 37 -5.14 -8.41 0.59
CA GLN A 37 -5.12 -7.20 1.42
C GLN A 37 -6.17 -6.16 1.00
N ILE A 38 -6.39 -5.97 -0.30
CA ILE A 38 -7.44 -5.06 -0.78
C ILE A 38 -8.84 -5.64 -0.47
N ALA A 39 -9.03 -6.95 -0.60
CA ALA A 39 -10.28 -7.61 -0.24
C ALA A 39 -10.57 -7.50 1.26
N GLU A 40 -9.54 -7.53 2.10
CA GLU A 40 -9.67 -7.29 3.55
C GLU A 40 -10.21 -5.87 3.83
N LEU A 41 -9.71 -4.85 3.12
CA LEU A 41 -10.25 -3.48 3.25
C LEU A 41 -11.75 -3.43 2.95
N ALA A 42 -12.17 -4.09 1.87
CA ALA A 42 -13.60 -4.17 1.55
C ALA A 42 -14.39 -4.90 2.65
N SER A 43 -13.82 -5.97 3.23
CA SER A 43 -14.45 -6.75 4.30
C SER A 43 -14.71 -5.96 5.58
N ILE A 44 -13.89 -4.94 5.87
CA ILE A 44 -14.06 -4.04 7.02
C ILE A 44 -14.91 -2.79 6.70
N GLY A 45 -15.53 -2.75 5.51
CA GLY A 45 -16.50 -1.72 5.12
C GLY A 45 -15.90 -0.51 4.40
N VAL A 46 -14.67 -0.59 3.88
CA VAL A 46 -14.12 0.44 2.99
C VAL A 46 -14.92 0.47 1.70
N THR A 47 -15.47 1.64 1.36
CA THR A 47 -16.27 1.84 0.13
C THR A 47 -15.44 2.40 -1.02
N ASP A 48 -14.38 3.14 -0.70
CA ASP A 48 -13.55 3.85 -1.65
C ASP A 48 -12.08 3.62 -1.32
N PHE A 49 -11.32 3.16 -2.31
CA PHE A 49 -9.88 2.92 -2.18
C PHE A 49 -9.13 3.65 -3.28
N ASN A 50 -8.22 4.56 -2.90
CA ASN A 50 -7.35 5.29 -3.81
C ASN A 50 -5.91 4.76 -3.70
N ALA A 51 -5.48 4.01 -4.71
CA ALA A 51 -4.16 3.39 -4.73
C ALA A 51 -3.07 4.36 -5.22
N GLY A 52 -2.13 4.71 -4.34
CA GLY A 52 -0.86 5.34 -4.73
C GLY A 52 0.19 4.28 -5.02
N VAL A 53 0.54 4.07 -6.30
CA VAL A 53 1.51 3.03 -6.70
C VAL A 53 2.94 3.57 -6.57
N PHE A 54 3.75 2.90 -5.73
CA PHE A 54 5.17 3.19 -5.54
C PHE A 54 5.99 1.91 -5.72
N ALA A 55 6.83 1.86 -6.75
CA ALA A 55 7.69 0.71 -7.02
C ALA A 55 9.03 1.16 -7.62
N ALA A 56 10.06 0.31 -7.49
CA ALA A 56 11.43 0.66 -7.86
C ALA A 56 11.69 0.52 -9.37
N ASN A 57 10.87 -0.24 -10.09
CA ASN A 57 11.02 -0.46 -11.53
C ASN A 57 9.66 -0.43 -12.29
N PRO A 58 9.69 -0.20 -13.62
CA PRO A 58 8.47 -0.09 -14.42
C PRO A 58 7.64 -1.37 -14.52
N ASP A 59 8.26 -2.54 -14.45
CA ASP A 59 7.56 -3.83 -14.55
C ASP A 59 6.70 -4.10 -13.31
N GLU A 60 7.21 -3.76 -12.12
CA GLU A 60 6.43 -3.77 -10.88
C GLU A 60 5.25 -2.79 -10.96
N VAL A 61 5.47 -1.58 -11.47
CA VAL A 61 4.38 -0.61 -11.69
C VAL A 61 3.33 -1.20 -12.64
N ALA A 62 3.74 -1.84 -13.73
CA ALA A 62 2.82 -2.44 -14.69
C ALA A 62 2.01 -3.58 -14.08
N ARG A 63 2.65 -4.49 -13.34
CA ARG A 63 1.98 -5.61 -12.65
C ARG A 63 1.00 -5.12 -11.60
N THR A 64 1.39 -4.19 -10.73
CA THR A 64 0.49 -3.60 -9.74
C THR A 64 -0.71 -2.91 -10.39
N ASN A 65 -0.50 -2.15 -11.47
CA ASN A 65 -1.61 -1.54 -12.21
C ASN A 65 -2.53 -2.56 -12.87
N SER A 66 -2.02 -3.71 -13.33
CA SER A 66 -2.85 -4.79 -13.85
C SER A 66 -3.78 -5.32 -12.76
N VAL A 67 -3.23 -5.61 -11.58
CA VAL A 67 -4.02 -6.06 -10.41
C VAL A 67 -5.10 -5.04 -10.05
N LEU A 68 -4.74 -3.76 -9.95
CA LEU A 68 -5.69 -2.70 -9.59
C LEU A 68 -6.83 -2.55 -10.61
N ARG A 69 -6.56 -2.78 -11.89
CA ARG A 69 -7.58 -2.73 -12.96
C ARG A 69 -8.54 -3.92 -12.94
N GLU A 70 -8.13 -5.06 -12.41
CA GLU A 70 -9.01 -6.22 -12.22
C GLU A 70 -10.03 -6.00 -11.09
N LEU A 71 -9.74 -5.08 -10.17
CA LEU A 71 -10.51 -4.80 -8.96
C LEU A 71 -11.45 -3.58 -9.11
N ALA A 72 -11.40 -2.87 -10.24
CA ALA A 72 -12.22 -1.69 -10.56
C ALA A 72 -13.46 -2.08 -11.39
#